data_AF-A0A957L3I8-F1
#
_entry.id   AF-A0A957L3I8-F1
#
_cell.length_a   1.000
_cell.length_b   1.000
_cell.length_c   1.000
_cell.angle_alpha   90.00
_cell.angle_beta   90.00
_cell.angle_gamma   90.00
#
_symmetry.space_group_name_H-M   'P 1'
#
loop_
_entity.id
_entity.type
_entity.pdbx_description
1 polymer ?
#
loop_
_entity_poly.entity_id
_entity_poly.type
_entity_poly.pdbx_seq_one_letter_code
_entity_poly.pdbx_strand_id
1 'polypeptide(L)'
;MNEYYWPGEEGGATLLLTKLFVPPMRPGIVRRPQLVGRLRQGLQLGQRLTLLSAPAGFGKTTLLSEWIQELTGAEAQSATPAIGWLSLDENDNDLGRFLTYLIGA
;
A
#
# COMPACT_ATOMS: atom_id res chain seq x y z
N MET A 1 -39.83 17.92 26.99
CA MET A 1 -39.15 19.16 26.56
C MET A 1 -37.84 19.25 27.32
N ASN A 2 -36.67 18.95 26.77
CA ASN A 2 -36.26 18.77 25.38
C ASN A 2 -35.33 17.56 25.27
N GLU A 3 -35.58 16.78 24.24
CA GLU A 3 -34.62 15.86 23.63
C GLU A 3 -33.46 16.69 23.08
N TYR A 4 -32.25 16.44 23.56
CA TYR A 4 -31.04 16.92 22.87
C TYR A 4 -30.80 16.02 21.67
N TYR A 5 -31.51 16.32 20.59
CA TYR A 5 -31.22 15.85 19.25
C TYR A 5 -29.89 16.49 18.81
N TRP A 6 -28.84 15.69 18.66
CA TRP A 6 -27.61 16.07 17.96
C TRP A 6 -27.74 15.61 16.50
N PRO A 7 -28.04 16.49 15.52
CA PRO A 7 -27.92 16.17 14.12
C PRO A 7 -26.50 16.52 13.66
N GLY A 8 -25.64 15.52 13.46
CA GLY A 8 -24.30 15.82 12.95
C GLY A 8 -23.27 14.70 13.02
N GLU A 9 -23.64 13.45 12.74
CA GLU A 9 -22.67 12.45 12.24
C GLU A 9 -23.12 11.97 10.85
N GLU A 10 -23.19 12.90 9.90
CA GLU A 10 -23.32 12.53 8.49
C GLU A 10 -21.93 12.53 7.84
N GLY A 11 -21.45 11.33 7.48
CA GLY A 11 -20.46 11.18 6.41
C GLY A 11 -19.03 10.85 6.81
N GLY A 12 -18.79 10.19 7.95
CA GLY A 12 -17.52 9.48 8.14
C GLY A 12 -17.44 8.32 7.16
N ALA A 13 -16.84 8.53 5.99
CA ALA A 13 -16.69 7.48 4.98
C ALA A 13 -16.01 6.27 5.63
N THR A 14 -16.76 5.17 5.81
CA THR A 14 -16.22 3.95 6.40
C THR A 14 -15.11 3.43 5.48
N LEU A 15 -13.86 3.49 5.96
CA LEU A 15 -12.72 3.03 5.19
C LEU A 15 -12.62 1.51 5.23
N LEU A 16 -12.49 0.92 4.04
CA LEU A 16 -12.10 -0.47 3.89
C LEU A 16 -10.61 -0.59 4.21
N LEU A 17 -10.34 -0.95 5.45
CA LEU A 17 -8.99 -1.13 5.98
C LEU A 17 -8.10 -2.02 5.10
N THR A 18 -8.67 -3.04 4.44
CA THR A 18 -7.93 -3.93 3.53
C THR A 18 -7.26 -3.21 2.35
N LYS A 19 -7.71 -2.01 1.98
CA LYS A 19 -7.06 -1.19 0.95
C LYS A 19 -5.74 -0.56 1.42
N LEU A 20 -5.56 -0.46 2.74
CA LEU A 20 -4.46 0.23 3.41
C LEU A 20 -3.38 -0.73 3.93
N PHE A 21 -3.66 -2.04 3.95
CA PHE A 21 -2.73 -3.04 4.47
C PHE A 21 -1.90 -3.69 3.36
N VAL A 22 -0.58 -3.73 3.59
CA VAL A 22 0.34 -4.55 2.78
C VAL A 22 -0.10 -6.01 2.88
N PRO A 23 -0.36 -6.70 1.75
CA PRO A 23 -0.73 -8.10 1.77
C PRO A 23 0.39 -8.95 2.39
N PRO A 24 0.07 -9.84 3.36
CA PRO A 24 1.06 -10.65 4.03
C PRO A 24 1.76 -11.59 3.05
N MET A 25 3.07 -11.78 3.24
CA MET A 25 3.83 -12.74 2.44
C MET A 25 3.38 -14.16 2.81
N ARG A 26 2.84 -14.90 1.82
CA ARG A 26 2.39 -16.29 2.01
C ARG A 26 3.59 -17.25 2.08
N PRO A 27 3.50 -18.34 2.86
CA PRO A 27 4.47 -19.43 2.78
C PRO A 27 4.54 -20.00 1.36
N GLY A 28 5.73 -20.41 0.90
CA GLY A 28 5.90 -21.08 -0.40
C GLY A 28 5.99 -20.15 -1.62
N ILE A 29 6.15 -18.84 -1.42
CA ILE A 29 6.41 -17.91 -2.52
C ILE A 29 7.80 -18.17 -3.11
N VAL A 30 7.86 -18.23 -4.45
CA VAL A 30 9.14 -18.23 -5.19
C VAL A 30 9.75 -16.84 -5.11
N ARG A 31 10.90 -16.72 -4.43
CA ARG A 31 11.67 -15.48 -4.31
C ARG A 31 12.12 -14.98 -5.68
N ARG A 32 12.13 -13.66 -5.88
CA ARG A 32 12.50 -13.00 -7.14
C ARG A 32 13.62 -11.98 -6.92
N PRO A 33 14.80 -12.40 -6.44
CA PRO A 33 15.87 -11.49 -6.00
C PRO A 33 16.34 -10.54 -7.10
N GLN A 34 16.32 -10.98 -8.36
CA GLN A 34 16.70 -10.13 -9.50
C GLN A 34 15.72 -8.96 -9.71
N LEU A 35 14.41 -9.20 -9.54
CA LEU A 35 13.39 -8.15 -9.69
C LEU A 35 13.38 -7.22 -8.48
N VAL A 36 13.53 -7.75 -7.28
CA VAL A 36 13.67 -6.94 -6.06
C VAL A 36 14.93 -6.08 -6.13
N GLY A 37 16.03 -6.61 -6.67
CA GLY A 37 17.26 -5.86 -6.92
C GLY A 37 17.06 -4.64 -7.83
N ARG A 38 16.19 -4.74 -8.86
CA ARG A 38 15.85 -3.60 -9.73
C ARG A 38 15.06 -2.52 -8.99
N LEU A 39 14.11 -2.91 -8.14
CA LEU A 39 13.35 -1.96 -7.30
C LEU A 39 14.28 -1.23 -6.32
N ARG A 40 15.20 -1.98 -5.68
CA ARG A 40 16.22 -1.42 -4.80
C ARG A 40 17.14 -0.43 -5.53
N GLN A 41 17.61 -0.79 -6.72
CA GLN A 41 18.46 0.08 -7.52
C GLN A 41 17.75 1.39 -7.87
N GLY A 42 16.47 1.33 -8.27
CA GLY A 42 15.69 2.53 -8.56
C GLY A 42 15.61 3.48 -7.36
N LEU A 43 15.34 2.92 -6.17
CA LEU A 43 15.33 3.68 -4.92
C LEU A 43 16.70 4.31 -4.60
N GLN A 44 17.79 3.54 -4.76
CA GLN A 44 19.16 4.02 -4.53
C GLN A 44 19.57 5.14 -5.49
N LEU A 45 19.06 5.13 -6.72
CA LEU A 45 19.27 6.17 -7.71
C LEU A 45 18.38 7.41 -7.48
N GLY A 46 17.53 7.43 -6.45
CA GLY A 46 16.64 8.55 -6.13
C GLY A 46 15.43 8.68 -7.05
N GLN A 47 15.01 7.59 -7.72
CA GLN A 47 13.81 7.60 -8.56
C GLN A 47 12.56 7.80 -7.69
N ARG A 48 11.76 8.81 -8.02
CA ARG A 48 10.53 9.15 -7.27
C ARG A 48 9.32 8.31 -7.64
N LEU A 49 9.36 7.64 -8.78
CA LEU A 49 8.27 6.82 -9.29
C LEU A 49 8.82 5.59 -9.99
N THR A 50 8.29 4.41 -9.64
CA THR A 50 8.56 3.15 -10.31
C THR A 50 7.24 2.51 -10.70
N LEU A 51 7.03 2.24 -12.00
CA LEU A 51 5.84 1.56 -12.50
C LEU A 51 6.10 0.06 -12.67
N LEU A 52 5.37 -0.77 -11.91
CA LEU A 52 5.36 -2.22 -12.08
C LEU A 52 4.13 -2.64 -12.89
N SER A 53 4.35 -2.98 -14.16
CA SER A 53 3.27 -3.47 -15.06
C SER A 53 3.50 -4.94 -15.44
N ALA A 54 2.43 -5.73 -15.33
CA ALA A 54 2.38 -7.14 -15.75
C ALA A 54 0.90 -7.59 -15.81
N PRO A 55 0.56 -8.66 -16.55
CA PRO A 55 -0.82 -9.17 -16.57
C PRO A 55 -1.31 -9.64 -15.20
N ALA A 56 -2.62 -9.88 -15.08
CA ALA A 56 -3.20 -10.47 -13.88
C ALA A 56 -2.55 -11.83 -13.56
N GLY A 57 -2.32 -12.12 -12.28
CA GLY A 57 -1.71 -13.39 -11.84
C GLY A 57 -0.17 -13.46 -11.91
N PHE A 58 0.53 -12.48 -12.51
CA PHE A 58 2.00 -12.51 -12.63
C PHE A 58 2.78 -12.21 -11.33
N GLY A 59 2.09 -12.05 -10.20
CA GLY A 59 2.73 -11.86 -8.90
C GLY A 59 3.25 -10.45 -8.63
N LYS A 60 2.64 -9.40 -9.22
CA LYS A 60 3.00 -7.99 -8.93
C LYS A 60 2.95 -7.66 -7.44
N THR A 61 1.82 -7.95 -6.81
CA THR A 61 1.60 -7.76 -5.37
C THR A 61 2.59 -8.60 -4.56
N THR A 62 2.85 -9.84 -4.99
CA THR A 62 3.81 -10.73 -4.35
C THR A 62 5.23 -10.17 -4.36
N LEU A 63 5.67 -9.61 -5.49
CA LEU A 63 6.98 -8.96 -5.62
C LEU A 63 7.08 -7.73 -4.70
N LEU A 64 6.03 -6.91 -4.61
CA LEU A 64 6.01 -5.75 -3.71
C LEU A 64 6.03 -6.18 -2.24
N SER A 65 5.27 -7.20 -1.84
CA SER A 65 5.33 -7.76 -0.48
C SER A 65 6.72 -8.31 -0.14
N GLU A 66 7.37 -8.99 -1.09
CA GLU A 66 8.76 -9.47 -0.96
C GLU A 66 9.73 -8.31 -0.72
N TRP A 67 9.62 -7.25 -1.53
CA TRP A 67 10.47 -6.07 -1.41
C TRP A 67 10.26 -5.31 -0.09
N ILE A 68 9.00 -5.13 0.33
CA ILE A 68 8.67 -4.50 1.61
C ILE A 68 9.27 -5.27 2.78
N GLN A 69 9.19 -6.62 2.74
CA GLN A 69 9.82 -7.45 3.78
C GLN A 69 11.33 -7.24 3.86
N GLU A 70 12.02 -7.04 2.73
CA GLU A 70 13.45 -6.73 2.73
C GLU A 70 13.75 -5.32 3.26
N LEU A 71 12.85 -4.35 3.05
CA LEU A 71 12.98 -2.99 3.58
C LEU A 71 12.74 -2.90 5.09
N THR A 72 11.88 -3.76 5.64
CA THR A 72 11.49 -3.72 7.07
C THR A 72 12.09 -4.86 7.89
N GLY A 73 12.77 -5.82 7.27
CA GLY A 73 13.29 -7.01 7.91
C GLY A 73 14.60 -6.78 8.68
N ALA A 74 15.05 -7.80 9.40
CA ALA A 74 16.30 -7.76 10.18
C ALA A 74 17.57 -7.49 9.35
N GLU A 75 17.51 -7.69 8.04
CA GLU A 75 18.62 -7.42 7.10
C GLU A 75 18.52 -6.04 6.42
N ALA A 76 17.66 -5.15 6.90
CA ALA A 76 17.56 -3.79 6.40
C ALA A 76 18.92 -3.07 6.59
N GLN A 77 19.56 -2.71 5.47
CA GLN A 77 20.88 -2.07 5.44
C GLN A 77 20.85 -0.58 5.83
N SER A 78 19.68 -0.03 6.14
CA SER A 78 19.45 1.38 6.44
C SER A 78 18.24 1.53 7.36
N ALA A 79 17.99 2.75 7.84
CA ALA A 79 16.79 3.05 8.59
C ALA A 79 15.54 2.59 7.82
N THR A 80 14.66 1.86 8.51
CA THR A 80 13.41 1.36 7.93
C THR A 80 12.59 2.53 7.40
N PRO A 81 12.27 2.57 6.08
CA PRO A 81 11.45 3.64 5.54
C PRO A 81 10.01 3.52 6.07
N ALA A 82 9.32 4.67 6.14
CA ALA A 82 7.87 4.66 6.30
C ALA A 82 7.24 4.10 5.01
N ILE A 83 6.34 3.12 5.17
CA ILE A 83 5.70 2.42 4.05
C ILE A 83 4.20 2.58 4.19
N GLY A 84 3.59 3.26 3.22
CA GLY A 84 2.14 3.30 3.04
C GLY A 84 1.71 2.37 1.90
N TRP A 85 0.52 1.79 2.01
CA TRP A 85 -0.07 0.98 0.96
C TRP A 85 -1.45 1.52 0.62
N LEU A 86 -1.74 1.68 -0.68
CA LEU A 86 -3.04 2.11 -1.14
C LEU A 86 -3.44 1.27 -2.35
N SER A 87 -4.50 0.48 -2.19
CA SER A 87 -5.13 -0.27 -3.28
C SER A 87 -6.26 0.56 -3.86
N LEU A 88 -6.19 0.85 -5.16
CA LEU A 88 -7.21 1.62 -5.88
C LEU A 88 -8.14 0.70 -6.66
N ASP A 89 -9.43 0.99 -6.63
CA ASP A 89 -10.44 0.41 -7.52
C ASP A 89 -11.32 1.49 -8.16
N GLU A 90 -12.27 1.09 -9.01
CA GLU A 90 -13.13 1.99 -9.78
C GLU A 90 -13.95 2.95 -8.89
N ASN A 91 -14.25 2.57 -7.64
CA ASN A 91 -15.02 3.41 -6.72
C ASN A 91 -14.18 4.55 -6.13
N ASP A 92 -12.87 4.52 -6.30
CA ASP A 92 -11.96 5.57 -5.78
C ASP A 92 -11.76 6.70 -6.79
N ASN A 93 -12.57 6.76 -7.85
CA ASN A 93 -12.61 7.90 -8.79
C ASN A 93 -13.35 9.13 -8.22
N ASP A 94 -13.89 9.03 -7.00
CA ASP A 94 -14.35 10.19 -6.22
C ASP A 94 -13.16 10.81 -5.47
N LEU A 95 -12.93 12.11 -5.67
CA LEU A 95 -11.78 12.81 -5.09
C LEU A 95 -11.79 12.80 -3.55
N GLY A 96 -12.96 12.97 -2.93
CA GLY A 96 -13.09 12.95 -1.47
C GLY A 96 -12.69 11.61 -0.89
N ARG A 97 -13.19 10.53 -1.49
CA ARG A 97 -12.85 9.16 -1.13
C ARG A 97 -11.38 8.83 -1.37
N PHE A 98 -10.83 9.20 -2.53
CA PHE A 98 -9.40 9.02 -2.85
C PHE A 98 -8.52 9.68 -1.79
N LEU A 99 -8.78 10.95 -1.46
CA LEU A 99 -8.01 11.69 -0.46
C LEU A 99 -8.14 11.07 0.93
N THR A 100 -9.32 10.57 1.29
CA THR A 100 -9.54 9.94 2.60
C THR A 100 -8.71 8.65 2.73
N TYR A 101 -8.66 7.81 1.68
CA TYR A 101 -7.79 6.64 1.67
C TYR A 101 -6.30 7.01 1.60
N LEU A 102 -5.93 8.05 0.85
CA LEU A 102 -4.54 8.50 0.73
C LEU A 102 -3.98 9.01 2.07
N ILE A 103 -4.77 9.75 2.84
CA ILE A 103 -4.35 10.24 4.17
C ILE A 103 -4.29 9.10 5.20
N GLY A 104 -5.14 8.08 5.04
CA GLY A 104 -5.15 6.92 5.93
C GLY A 104 -4.03 5.90 5.67
N ALA A 105 -3.36 5.96 4.52
CA ALA A 105 -2.26 5.07 4.11
C ALA A 105 -0.90 5.53 4.66
#